data_AF-A0A848ZL80-F1
#
_entry.id   AF-A0A848ZL80-F1
#
_cell.length_a   1.000
_cell.length_b   1.000
_cell.length_c   1.000
_cell.angle_alpha   90.00
_cell.angle_beta   90.00
_cell.angle_gamma   90.00
#
_symmetry.space_group_name_H-M   'P 1'
#
loop_
_entity.id
_entity.type
_entity.pdbx_description
1 polymer ?
#
loop_
_entity_poly.entity_id
_entity_poly.type
_entity_poly.pdbx_seq_one_letter_code
_entity_poly.pdbx_strand_id
1 'polypeptide(L)'
;PVAQYMNLARGEDNFKFINSFSSPGKGRNLYAAKNFPADHKWNKLDFKGDINTSIVKTALGRTIMVQWDETSPRPYTRHNLIQGTKGTLTGFPTRIALEGGVEGGPDNHHEWVEGEQLQKVFEKYEHPLYLRLGELAKKMGGHGGMDFIMRYRIIECLRKGEPLDQNVYEGCYWSAVGTLSEVSVAENGAPQEFPDFTRGNWKTTQPLGIIS
;
A
#
# COMPACT_ATOMS: atom_id res chain seq x y z
N PRO A 1 0.19 -3.54 -0.08
CA PRO A 1 -1.18 -4.12 -0.09
C PRO A 1 -1.89 -4.01 -1.45
N VAL A 2 -2.06 -2.81 -2.02
CA VAL A 2 -2.83 -2.62 -3.27
C VAL A 2 -2.29 -3.42 -4.45
N ALA A 3 -0.96 -3.48 -4.63
CA ALA A 3 -0.34 -4.30 -5.67
C ALA A 3 -0.71 -5.78 -5.57
N GLN A 4 -0.86 -6.31 -4.35
CA GLN A 4 -1.26 -7.68 -4.10
C GLN A 4 -2.76 -7.91 -4.36
N TYR A 5 -3.62 -6.94 -4.03
CA TYR A 5 -5.05 -6.98 -4.41
C TYR A 5 -5.25 -7.03 -5.93
N MET A 6 -4.30 -6.46 -6.67
CA MET A 6 -4.30 -6.42 -8.13
C MET A 6 -3.50 -7.57 -8.77
N ASN A 7 -2.96 -8.50 -7.98
CA ASN A 7 -2.08 -9.58 -8.44
C ASN A 7 -0.88 -9.10 -9.27
N LEU A 8 -0.32 -7.92 -8.98
CA LEU A 8 0.84 -7.45 -9.74
C LEU A 8 2.05 -8.35 -9.55
N ALA A 9 2.81 -8.56 -10.64
CA ALA A 9 3.93 -9.49 -10.73
C ALA A 9 3.52 -10.98 -10.62
N ARG A 10 2.21 -11.29 -10.78
CA ARG A 10 1.65 -12.65 -10.78
C ARG A 10 0.52 -12.78 -11.81
N GLY A 11 0.67 -13.67 -12.80
CA GLY A 11 -0.37 -13.97 -13.78
C GLY A 11 -0.51 -12.90 -14.88
N GLU A 12 -1.55 -12.08 -14.83
CA GLU A 12 -2.00 -11.26 -15.96
C GLU A 12 -1.48 -9.82 -16.00
N ASP A 13 -0.97 -9.30 -14.88
CA ASP A 13 -0.55 -7.91 -14.78
C ASP A 13 0.79 -7.72 -14.09
N ASN A 14 1.46 -6.63 -14.44
CA ASN A 14 2.75 -6.25 -13.89
C ASN A 14 2.93 -4.72 -13.92
N PHE A 15 3.94 -4.22 -13.21
CA PHE A 15 4.33 -2.82 -13.25
C PHE A 15 4.89 -2.46 -14.63
N LYS A 16 4.53 -1.28 -15.17
CA LYS A 16 5.02 -0.79 -16.47
C LYS A 16 5.94 0.42 -16.30
N PHE A 17 5.41 1.55 -15.84
CA PHE A 17 6.19 2.75 -15.59
C PHE A 17 5.59 3.58 -14.45
N ILE A 18 6.38 4.53 -13.94
CA ILE A 18 5.99 5.51 -12.91
C ILE A 18 6.32 6.93 -13.34
N ASN A 19 5.43 7.86 -13.05
CA ASN A 19 5.71 9.30 -13.05
C ASN A 19 5.63 9.82 -11.61
N SER A 20 6.53 10.71 -11.23
CA SER A 20 6.60 11.24 -9.87
C SER A 20 6.81 12.75 -9.85
N PHE A 21 6.13 13.40 -8.92
CA PHE A 21 6.24 14.83 -8.67
C PHE A 21 6.37 15.08 -7.17
N SER A 22 7.22 16.02 -6.80
CA SER A 22 7.45 16.38 -5.40
C SER A 22 7.26 17.87 -5.17
N SER A 23 6.73 18.23 -4.00
CA SER A 23 6.69 19.61 -3.54
C SER A 23 8.10 20.12 -3.21
N PRO A 24 8.26 21.42 -2.92
CA PRO A 24 9.43 21.89 -2.18
C PRO A 24 9.53 21.19 -0.81
N GLY A 25 10.76 21.02 -0.30
CA GLY A 25 11.03 20.56 1.06
C GLY A 25 11.19 21.74 2.02
N LYS A 26 10.23 21.95 2.92
CA LYS A 26 10.22 23.07 3.87
C LYS A 26 10.00 22.63 5.30
N GLY A 27 9.13 21.64 5.55
CA GLY A 27 8.71 21.29 6.90
C GLY A 27 9.87 20.84 7.80
N ARG A 28 10.77 19.99 7.29
CA ARG A 28 11.96 19.56 8.04
C ARG A 28 12.98 20.67 8.26
N ASN A 29 13.16 21.55 7.28
CA ASN A 29 14.02 22.74 7.42
C ASN A 29 13.49 23.67 8.52
N LEU A 30 12.19 23.95 8.52
CA LEU A 30 11.54 24.76 9.56
C LEU A 30 11.62 24.11 10.94
N TYR A 31 11.42 22.78 11.01
CA TYR A 31 11.54 22.04 12.26
C TYR A 31 12.99 22.08 12.78
N ALA A 32 13.98 21.85 11.92
CA ALA A 32 15.38 21.87 12.31
C ALA A 32 15.81 23.25 12.85
N ALA A 33 15.45 24.33 12.15
CA ALA A 33 15.79 25.69 12.55
C ALA A 33 15.12 26.11 13.86
N LYS A 34 13.89 25.63 14.12
CA LYS A 34 13.15 25.93 15.34
C LYS A 34 13.70 25.18 16.57
N ASN A 35 14.16 23.94 16.40
CA ASN A 35 14.44 23.04 17.52
C ASN A 35 15.94 22.81 17.79
N PHE A 36 16.84 23.23 16.88
CA PHE A 36 18.27 23.00 17.02
C PHE A 36 19.11 24.26 16.81
N PRO A 37 20.29 24.36 17.44
CA PRO A 37 21.25 25.43 17.17
C PRO A 37 21.64 25.52 15.69
N ALA A 38 22.01 26.71 15.23
CA ALA A 38 22.30 26.98 13.81
C ALA A 38 23.39 26.08 13.21
N ASP A 39 24.36 25.62 14.01
CA ASP A 39 25.48 24.77 13.59
C ASP A 39 25.17 23.26 13.67
N HIS A 40 23.98 22.88 14.15
CA HIS A 40 23.56 21.49 14.27
C HIS A 40 23.49 20.79 12.90
N LYS A 41 23.86 19.51 12.86
CA LYS A 41 23.94 18.71 11.62
C LYS A 41 22.66 18.74 10.76
N TRP A 42 21.48 18.82 11.38
CA TRP A 42 20.21 18.83 10.65
C TRP A 42 19.91 20.17 9.97
N ASN A 43 20.46 21.28 10.46
CA ASN A 43 20.38 22.58 9.77
C ASN A 43 21.31 22.65 8.54
N LYS A 44 22.16 21.65 8.33
CA LYS A 44 23.07 21.51 7.18
C LYS A 44 22.55 20.55 6.11
N LEU A 45 21.41 19.89 6.36
CA LEU A 45 20.82 18.95 5.41
C LEU A 45 19.90 19.68 4.43
N ASP A 46 19.96 19.27 3.16
CA ASP A 46 19.04 19.71 2.11
C ASP A 46 17.86 18.73 2.04
N PHE A 47 16.87 18.95 2.92
CA PHE A 47 15.66 18.13 2.92
C PHE A 47 14.84 18.37 1.64
N LYS A 48 14.63 17.31 0.87
CA LYS A 48 13.78 17.31 -0.33
C LYS A 48 12.34 16.99 0.02
N GLY A 49 11.40 17.58 -0.70
CA GLY A 49 10.00 17.16 -0.81
C GLY A 49 9.25 16.95 0.51
N ASP A 50 8.35 17.86 0.88
CA ASP A 50 7.44 17.59 2.00
C ASP A 50 6.41 16.50 1.63
N ILE A 51 5.88 16.55 0.40
CA ILE A 51 5.00 15.52 -0.17
C ILE A 51 5.49 15.10 -1.56
N ASN A 52 5.44 13.79 -1.83
CA ASN A 52 5.60 13.22 -3.15
C ASN A 52 4.30 12.54 -3.58
N THR A 53 3.90 12.72 -4.84
CA THR A 53 2.80 11.98 -5.47
C THR A 53 3.30 11.33 -6.74
N SER A 54 3.10 10.02 -6.82
CA SER A 54 3.50 9.21 -7.96
C SER A 54 2.31 8.44 -8.53
N ILE A 55 2.27 8.30 -9.85
CA ILE A 55 1.30 7.45 -10.56
C ILE A 55 2.05 6.32 -11.24
N VAL A 56 1.76 5.08 -10.83
CA VAL A 56 2.24 3.87 -11.48
C VAL A 56 1.20 3.42 -12.51
N LYS A 57 1.65 3.12 -13.72
CA LYS A 57 0.86 2.45 -14.76
C LYS A 57 1.22 0.96 -14.80
N THR A 58 0.21 0.10 -14.90
CA THR A 58 0.41 -1.36 -15.05
C THR A 58 0.40 -1.79 -16.52
N ALA A 59 0.80 -3.02 -16.80
CA ALA A 59 0.80 -3.60 -18.14
C ALA A 59 -0.62 -3.69 -18.74
N LEU A 60 -1.62 -4.00 -17.91
CA LEU A 60 -3.04 -3.96 -18.29
C LEU A 60 -3.64 -2.54 -18.33
N GLY A 61 -2.84 -1.52 -18.00
CA GLY A 61 -3.29 -0.13 -18.03
C GLY A 61 -4.07 0.32 -16.79
N ARG A 62 -4.07 -0.46 -15.70
CA ARG A 62 -4.55 0.02 -14.40
C ARG A 62 -3.58 1.07 -13.84
N THR A 63 -4.03 1.83 -12.84
CA THR A 63 -3.23 2.89 -12.21
C THR A 63 -3.18 2.73 -10.70
N ILE A 64 -2.02 3.01 -10.11
CA ILE A 64 -1.85 3.07 -8.65
C ILE A 64 -1.27 4.44 -8.30
N MET A 65 -1.98 5.17 -7.44
CA MET A 65 -1.44 6.37 -6.82
C MET A 65 -0.63 5.98 -5.57
N VAL A 66 0.60 6.46 -5.49
CA VAL A 66 1.45 6.34 -4.31
C VAL A 66 1.76 7.74 -3.81
N GLN A 67 1.48 8.00 -2.54
CA GLN A 67 1.84 9.26 -1.87
C GLN A 67 2.78 8.99 -0.71
N TRP A 68 3.79 9.84 -0.57
CA TRP A 68 4.72 9.85 0.56
C TRP A 68 4.70 11.24 1.19
N ASP A 69 4.23 11.32 2.43
CA ASP A 69 4.20 12.54 3.24
C ASP A 69 4.37 12.16 4.71
N GLU A 70 5.60 12.29 5.18
CA GLU A 70 6.01 12.04 6.57
C GLU A 70 6.48 13.33 7.26
N THR A 71 6.16 14.49 6.67
CA THR A 71 6.65 15.80 7.10
C THR A 71 5.51 16.70 7.54
N SER A 72 4.38 16.67 6.83
CA SER A 72 3.28 17.61 7.06
C SER A 72 2.50 17.27 8.34
N PRO A 73 1.98 18.28 9.06
CA PRO A 73 1.12 18.06 10.22
C PRO A 73 -0.28 17.61 9.78
N ARG A 74 -0.46 16.29 9.58
CA ARG A 74 -1.72 15.70 9.08
C ARG A 74 -2.08 14.41 9.82
N PRO A 75 -3.35 13.99 9.79
CA PRO A 75 -3.74 12.67 10.25
C PRO A 75 -3.05 11.54 9.48
N TYR A 76 -2.75 10.45 10.18
CA TYR A 76 -2.17 9.25 9.60
C TYR A 76 -3.10 8.62 8.56
N THR A 77 -2.56 8.26 7.41
CA THR A 77 -3.28 7.48 6.41
C THR A 77 -2.32 6.64 5.57
N ARG A 78 -2.78 5.47 5.13
CA ARG A 78 -2.16 4.71 4.05
C ARG A 78 -3.00 4.71 2.77
N HIS A 79 -4.09 5.50 2.76
CA HIS A 79 -5.19 5.49 1.80
C HIS A 79 -5.89 4.13 1.66
N ASN A 80 -5.15 3.10 1.25
CA ASN A 80 -5.59 1.72 1.04
C ASN A 80 -6.85 1.62 0.18
N LEU A 81 -6.93 2.44 -0.87
CA LEU A 81 -8.04 2.47 -1.81
C LEU A 81 -7.80 1.47 -2.95
N ILE A 82 -8.81 0.66 -3.24
CA ILE A 82 -8.90 -0.16 -4.45
C ILE A 82 -10.30 0.04 -5.06
N GLN A 83 -10.34 0.23 -6.38
CA GLN A 83 -11.57 0.51 -7.11
C GLN A 83 -11.66 -0.36 -8.35
N GLY A 84 -12.84 -0.94 -8.55
CA GLY A 84 -13.21 -1.69 -9.74
C GLY A 84 -14.53 -1.18 -10.32
N THR A 85 -15.03 -1.85 -11.35
CA THR A 85 -16.25 -1.45 -12.06
C THR A 85 -17.53 -1.63 -11.25
N LYS A 86 -17.49 -2.34 -10.11
CA LYS A 86 -18.65 -2.65 -9.26
C LYS A 86 -18.52 -2.13 -7.84
N GLY A 87 -17.49 -1.35 -7.54
CA GLY A 87 -17.35 -0.79 -6.21
C GLY A 87 -15.94 -0.35 -5.86
N THR A 88 -15.86 0.23 -4.67
CA THR A 88 -14.66 0.83 -4.10
C THR A 88 -14.53 0.44 -2.64
N LEU A 89 -13.32 0.08 -2.24
CA LEU A 89 -12.93 -0.23 -0.86
C LEU A 89 -11.82 0.76 -0.49
N THR A 90 -11.87 1.37 0.68
CA THR A 90 -10.80 2.27 1.14
C THR A 90 -10.63 2.22 2.65
N GLY A 91 -9.43 2.57 3.11
CA GLY A 91 -9.10 2.73 4.52
C GLY A 91 -9.02 4.20 4.95
N PHE A 92 -8.84 4.40 6.26
CA PHE A 92 -8.54 5.69 6.90
C PHE A 92 -9.57 6.82 6.64
N PRO A 93 -10.84 6.66 7.06
CA PRO A 93 -11.46 5.50 7.74
C PRO A 93 -11.84 4.35 6.80
N THR A 94 -12.04 3.16 7.36
CA THR A 94 -12.53 1.99 6.61
C THR A 94 -13.93 2.27 6.10
N ARG A 95 -14.12 2.15 4.79
CA ARG A 95 -15.42 2.33 4.14
C ARG A 95 -15.50 1.62 2.79
N ILE A 96 -16.70 1.23 2.40
CA ILE A 96 -16.97 0.52 1.15
C ILE A 96 -18.19 1.13 0.45
N ALA A 97 -18.21 1.08 -0.88
CA ALA A 97 -19.38 1.42 -1.70
C ALA A 97 -19.46 0.42 -2.85
N LEU A 98 -20.59 -0.28 -2.99
CA LEU A 98 -20.78 -1.34 -3.98
C LEU A 98 -21.99 -1.06 -4.87
N GLU A 99 -21.88 -1.44 -6.14
CA GLU A 99 -23.01 -1.47 -7.06
C GLU A 99 -24.06 -2.47 -6.57
N GLY A 100 -25.29 -2.00 -6.37
CA GLY A 100 -26.36 -2.80 -5.74
C GLY A 100 -26.35 -2.77 -4.21
N GLY A 101 -25.52 -1.93 -3.59
CA GLY A 101 -25.54 -1.67 -2.16
C GLY A 101 -24.86 -2.73 -1.30
N VAL A 102 -24.99 -2.56 0.02
CA VAL A 102 -24.39 -3.43 1.03
C VAL A 102 -25.43 -3.76 2.08
N GLU A 103 -25.53 -5.04 2.45
CA GLU A 103 -26.42 -5.49 3.51
C GLU A 103 -26.12 -4.72 4.82
N GLY A 104 -27.16 -4.09 5.40
CA GLY A 104 -27.01 -3.27 6.62
C GLY A 104 -26.54 -1.82 6.37
N GLY A 105 -26.31 -1.43 5.12
CA GLY A 105 -26.02 -0.05 4.72
C GLY A 105 -26.90 0.41 3.54
N PRO A 106 -26.50 1.45 2.79
CA PRO A 106 -27.20 1.92 1.62
C PRO A 106 -27.37 0.84 0.53
N ASP A 107 -28.46 0.95 -0.23
CA ASP A 107 -28.81 0.07 -1.36
C ASP A 107 -28.12 0.45 -2.68
N ASN A 108 -27.24 1.44 -2.66
CA ASN A 108 -26.54 1.99 -3.81
C ASN A 108 -25.10 2.44 -3.46
N HIS A 109 -24.33 2.83 -4.48
CA HIS A 109 -22.92 3.22 -4.33
C HIS A 109 -22.69 4.73 -4.15
N HIS A 110 -23.74 5.55 -4.10
CA HIS A 110 -23.62 7.01 -3.94
C HIS A 110 -23.22 7.42 -2.52
N GLU A 111 -23.31 6.49 -1.57
CA GLU A 111 -22.98 6.69 -0.16
C GLU A 111 -21.96 5.65 0.30
N TRP A 112 -21.14 6.03 1.28
CA TRP A 112 -20.19 5.12 1.92
C TRP A 112 -20.87 4.32 3.03
N VAL A 113 -20.59 3.02 3.05
CA VAL A 113 -20.83 2.16 4.21
C VAL A 113 -19.60 2.26 5.10
N GLU A 114 -19.78 2.74 6.33
CA GLU A 114 -18.71 2.93 7.30
C GLU A 114 -19.21 2.75 8.74
N GLY A 115 -18.28 2.68 9.70
CA GLY A 115 -18.61 2.51 11.12
C GLY A 115 -19.38 1.21 11.40
N GLU A 116 -20.47 1.30 12.17
CA GLU A 116 -21.27 0.14 12.57
C GLU A 116 -21.93 -0.60 11.38
N GLN A 117 -22.17 0.10 10.26
CA GLN A 117 -22.77 -0.49 9.06
C GLN A 117 -21.85 -1.54 8.40
N LEU A 118 -20.55 -1.54 8.72
CA LEU A 118 -19.60 -2.53 8.21
C LEU A 118 -19.73 -3.90 8.88
N GLN A 119 -20.52 -4.03 9.95
CA GLN A 119 -20.60 -5.28 10.69
C GLN A 119 -20.96 -6.48 9.79
N LYS A 120 -21.96 -6.33 8.91
CA LYS A 120 -22.37 -7.37 7.97
C LYS A 120 -21.31 -7.69 6.92
N VAL A 121 -20.52 -6.68 6.53
CA VAL A 121 -19.37 -6.87 5.63
C VAL A 121 -18.31 -7.72 6.30
N PHE A 122 -17.95 -7.42 7.55
CA PHE A 122 -16.98 -8.20 8.30
C PHE A 122 -17.48 -9.63 8.55
N GLU A 123 -18.71 -9.82 9.01
CA GLU A 123 -19.31 -11.16 9.20
C GLU A 123 -19.21 -12.04 7.93
N LYS A 124 -19.40 -11.43 6.75
CA LYS A 124 -19.42 -12.15 5.46
C LYS A 124 -18.04 -12.33 4.83
N TYR A 125 -17.13 -11.36 4.98
CA TYR A 125 -15.88 -11.28 4.22
C TYR A 125 -14.63 -11.26 5.09
N GLU A 126 -14.74 -11.48 6.40
CA GLU A 126 -13.57 -11.57 7.29
C GLU A 126 -12.59 -12.61 6.74
N HIS A 127 -11.32 -12.22 6.65
CA HIS A 127 -10.32 -13.09 6.04
C HIS A 127 -10.14 -14.34 6.92
N PRO A 128 -10.10 -15.56 6.36
CA PRO A 128 -9.93 -16.79 7.14
C PRO A 128 -8.74 -16.79 8.12
N LEU A 129 -7.58 -16.25 7.69
CA LEU A 129 -6.44 -16.01 8.58
C LEU A 129 -6.76 -15.10 9.78
N TYR A 130 -7.60 -14.07 9.61
CA TYR A 130 -8.05 -13.21 10.71
C TYR A 130 -9.06 -13.93 11.61
N LEU A 131 -9.92 -14.79 11.08
CA LEU A 131 -10.76 -15.66 11.91
C LEU A 131 -9.92 -16.63 12.75
N ARG A 132 -8.86 -17.21 12.16
CA ARG A 132 -7.95 -18.15 12.83
C ARG A 132 -7.05 -17.49 13.87
N LEU A 133 -6.51 -16.30 13.58
CA LEU A 133 -5.44 -15.69 14.37
C LEU A 133 -5.78 -14.32 14.96
N GLY A 134 -6.89 -13.68 14.58
CA GLY A 134 -7.17 -12.28 14.87
C GLY A 134 -7.23 -11.94 16.36
N GLU A 135 -7.91 -12.76 17.17
CA GLU A 135 -7.97 -12.54 18.62
C GLU A 135 -6.60 -12.70 19.30
N LEU A 136 -5.81 -13.68 18.86
CA LEU A 136 -4.44 -13.85 19.32
C LEU A 136 -3.56 -12.67 18.87
N ALA A 137 -3.73 -12.21 17.64
CA ALA A 137 -2.99 -11.09 17.07
C ALA A 137 -3.25 -9.79 17.84
N LYS A 138 -4.52 -9.50 18.16
CA LYS A 138 -4.91 -8.36 19.01
C LYS A 138 -4.24 -8.43 20.39
N LYS A 139 -4.26 -9.61 21.02
CA LYS A 139 -3.62 -9.84 22.32
C LYS A 139 -2.10 -9.62 22.28
N MET A 140 -1.43 -10.09 21.22
CA MET A 140 0.02 -9.97 21.09
C MET A 140 0.47 -8.57 20.65
N GLY A 141 -0.40 -7.80 20.00
CA GLY A 141 -0.15 -6.41 19.61
C GLY A 141 0.75 -6.25 18.38
N GLY A 142 1.28 -5.04 18.20
CA GLY A 142 2.04 -4.61 17.02
C GLY A 142 1.14 -4.10 15.89
N HIS A 143 1.03 -2.77 15.77
CA HIS A 143 0.18 -2.08 14.78
C HIS A 143 -1.26 -2.63 14.68
N GLY A 144 -1.88 -2.98 15.81
CA GLY A 144 -3.23 -3.56 15.85
C GLY A 144 -3.30 -5.08 15.61
N GLY A 145 -2.14 -5.76 15.59
CA GLY A 145 -2.02 -7.23 15.46
C GLY A 145 -1.42 -7.70 14.13
N MET A 146 -1.29 -6.81 13.13
CA MET A 146 -0.74 -7.20 11.82
C MET A 146 0.72 -7.68 11.89
N ASP A 147 1.52 -7.12 12.80
CA ASP A 147 2.92 -7.54 12.99
C ASP A 147 3.02 -8.99 13.46
N PHE A 148 2.09 -9.39 14.34
CA PHE A 148 2.00 -10.76 14.82
C PHE A 148 1.65 -11.71 13.67
N ILE A 149 0.60 -11.41 12.90
CA ILE A 149 0.17 -12.25 11.76
C ILE A 149 1.29 -12.38 10.73
N MET A 150 1.96 -11.27 10.40
CA MET A 150 3.10 -11.26 9.46
C MET A 150 4.21 -12.23 9.92
N ARG A 151 4.66 -12.10 11.18
CA ARG A 151 5.73 -12.97 11.71
C ARG A 151 5.26 -14.42 11.85
N TYR A 152 4.00 -14.63 12.24
CA TYR A 152 3.41 -15.96 12.36
C TYR A 152 3.44 -16.68 11.01
N ARG A 153 3.00 -16.02 9.92
CA ARG A 153 3.00 -16.60 8.58
C ARG A 153 4.41 -16.91 8.07
N ILE A 154 5.39 -16.05 8.33
CA ILE A 154 6.80 -16.35 8.00
C ILE A 154 7.25 -17.66 8.67
N ILE A 155 7.01 -17.79 10.00
CA ILE A 155 7.41 -18.99 10.74
C ILE A 155 6.62 -20.23 10.27
N GLU A 156 5.33 -20.08 10.00
CA GLU A 156 4.47 -21.16 9.50
C GLU A 156 4.97 -21.70 8.15
N CYS A 157 5.25 -20.81 7.18
CA CYS A 157 5.80 -21.19 5.89
C CYS A 157 7.14 -21.93 6.04
N LEU A 158 8.04 -21.39 6.85
CA LEU A 158 9.36 -21.99 7.08
C LEU A 158 9.25 -23.39 7.71
N ARG A 159 8.34 -23.58 8.66
CA ARG A 159 8.13 -24.88 9.32
C ARG A 159 7.50 -25.92 8.40
N LYS A 160 6.63 -25.49 7.48
CA LYS A 160 5.89 -26.37 6.56
C LYS A 160 6.61 -26.59 5.22
N GLY A 161 7.66 -25.82 4.93
CA GLY A 161 8.30 -25.82 3.61
C GLY A 161 7.43 -25.19 2.53
N GLU A 162 6.56 -24.26 2.89
CA GLU A 162 5.70 -23.52 1.97
C GLU A 162 6.41 -22.26 1.45
N PRO A 163 6.07 -21.76 0.25
CA PRO A 163 6.51 -20.44 -0.19
C PRO A 163 5.99 -19.34 0.76
N LEU A 164 6.76 -18.25 0.88
CA LEU A 164 6.29 -17.05 1.58
C LEU A 164 5.12 -16.40 0.83
N ASP A 165 4.19 -15.81 1.57
CA ASP A 165 3.02 -15.12 1.03
C ASP A 165 3.40 -13.94 0.10
N GLN A 166 4.57 -13.34 0.35
CA GLN A 166 5.19 -12.32 -0.49
C GLN A 166 6.56 -12.84 -0.94
N ASN A 167 6.76 -12.92 -2.26
CA ASN A 167 8.02 -13.39 -2.83
C ASN A 167 9.03 -12.23 -2.99
N VAL A 168 10.29 -12.57 -3.28
CA VAL A 168 11.36 -11.58 -3.42
C VAL A 168 11.11 -10.54 -4.52
N TYR A 169 10.47 -10.96 -5.63
CA TYR A 169 10.24 -10.10 -6.78
C TYR A 169 9.19 -9.03 -6.47
N GLU A 170 8.12 -9.39 -5.75
CA GLU A 170 7.13 -8.42 -5.25
C GLU A 170 7.82 -7.35 -4.39
N GLY A 171 8.70 -7.77 -3.48
CA GLY A 171 9.53 -6.86 -2.70
C GLY A 171 10.38 -5.94 -3.58
N CYS A 172 11.06 -6.48 -4.59
CA CYS A 172 11.85 -5.67 -5.54
C CYS A 172 11.00 -4.62 -6.27
N TYR A 173 9.82 -5.00 -6.80
CA TYR A 173 8.92 -4.04 -7.46
C TYR A 173 8.47 -2.93 -6.53
N TRP A 174 8.09 -3.27 -5.29
CA TRP A 174 7.58 -2.28 -4.35
C TRP A 174 8.69 -1.34 -3.87
N SER A 175 9.90 -1.86 -3.66
CA SER A 175 11.07 -1.05 -3.30
C SER A 175 11.56 -0.18 -4.45
N ALA A 176 11.46 -0.64 -5.70
CA ALA A 176 11.88 0.13 -6.87
C ALA A 176 11.12 1.46 -7.01
N VAL A 177 9.93 1.59 -6.42
CA VAL A 177 9.18 2.86 -6.36
C VAL A 177 10.06 3.99 -5.82
N GLY A 178 10.89 3.73 -4.80
CA GLY A 178 11.78 4.75 -4.21
C GLY A 178 12.72 5.34 -5.26
N THR A 179 13.61 4.52 -5.80
CA THR A 179 14.61 4.96 -6.79
C THR A 179 13.98 5.50 -8.07
N LEU A 180 12.96 4.84 -8.62
CA LEU A 180 12.32 5.30 -9.86
C LEU A 180 11.59 6.62 -9.67
N SER A 181 11.00 6.86 -8.49
CA SER A 181 10.36 8.15 -8.18
C SER A 181 11.39 9.28 -8.09
N GLU A 182 12.56 9.02 -7.50
CA GLU A 182 13.65 10.00 -7.40
C GLU A 182 14.15 10.43 -8.79
N VAL A 183 14.39 9.46 -9.67
CA VAL A 183 14.80 9.75 -11.06
C VAL A 183 13.72 10.51 -11.80
N SER A 184 12.45 10.09 -11.68
CA SER A 184 11.33 10.79 -12.32
C SER A 184 11.24 12.24 -11.86
N VAL A 185 11.35 12.53 -10.57
CA VAL A 185 11.36 13.90 -10.03
C VAL A 185 12.54 14.71 -10.57
N ALA A 186 13.75 14.12 -10.62
CA ALA A 186 14.94 14.78 -11.15
C ALA A 186 14.81 15.13 -12.64
N GLU A 187 14.02 14.35 -13.40
CA GLU A 187 13.73 14.53 -14.82
C GLU A 187 12.40 15.25 -15.07
N ASN A 188 11.97 16.11 -14.16
CA ASN A 188 10.73 16.91 -14.27
C ASN A 188 9.46 16.07 -14.50
N GLY A 189 9.39 14.90 -13.88
CA GLY A 189 8.27 13.98 -13.93
C GLY A 189 8.27 13.03 -15.14
N ALA A 190 9.39 12.90 -15.85
CA ALA A 190 9.52 11.96 -16.96
C ALA A 190 9.23 10.51 -16.50
N PRO A 191 8.57 9.69 -17.34
CA PRO A 191 8.20 8.32 -16.98
C PRO A 191 9.44 7.43 -16.85
N GLN A 192 9.51 6.67 -15.76
CA GLN A 192 10.57 5.69 -15.50
C GLN A 192 10.01 4.28 -15.60
N GLU A 193 10.61 3.43 -16.43
CA GLU A 193 10.16 2.05 -16.62
C GLU A 193 10.56 1.17 -15.42
N PHE A 194 9.66 0.25 -15.04
CA PHE A 194 10.00 -0.76 -14.05
C PHE A 194 10.85 -1.86 -14.71
N PRO A 195 11.99 -2.24 -14.09
CA PRO A 195 12.70 -3.45 -14.50
C PRO A 195 11.82 -4.69 -14.32
N ASP A 196 11.83 -5.62 -15.28
CA ASP A 196 11.19 -6.92 -15.06
C ASP A 196 12.11 -7.82 -14.22
N PHE A 197 11.98 -7.72 -12.90
CA PHE A 197 12.74 -8.52 -11.94
C PHE A 197 12.50 -10.03 -12.07
N THR A 198 11.39 -10.45 -12.71
CA THR A 198 11.05 -11.86 -12.92
C THR A 198 11.55 -12.40 -14.26
N ARG A 199 12.05 -11.53 -15.15
CA ARG A 199 12.44 -11.86 -16.53
C ARG A 199 11.32 -12.60 -17.29
N GLY A 200 10.10 -12.11 -17.17
CA GLY A 200 8.90 -12.66 -17.82
C GLY A 200 8.16 -13.74 -17.03
N ASN A 201 8.76 -14.28 -15.96
CA ASN A 201 8.17 -15.38 -15.18
C ASN A 201 6.96 -14.96 -14.33
N TRP A 202 6.71 -13.66 -14.17
CA TRP A 202 5.49 -13.16 -13.53
C TRP A 202 4.23 -13.78 -14.17
N LYS A 203 4.25 -14.04 -15.48
CA LYS A 203 3.14 -14.63 -16.26
C LYS A 203 2.72 -16.04 -15.79
N THR A 204 3.66 -16.82 -15.27
CA THR A 204 3.43 -18.19 -14.78
C THR A 204 3.52 -18.28 -13.25
N THR A 205 3.76 -17.16 -12.57
CA THR A 205 3.80 -17.10 -11.11
C THR A 205 2.37 -17.16 -10.58
N GLN A 206 2.08 -18.19 -9.79
CA GLN A 206 0.74 -18.40 -9.24
C GLN A 206 0.33 -17.21 -8.34
N PRO A 207 -0.93 -16.75 -8.42
CA PRO A 207 -1.47 -15.75 -7.50
C PRO A 207 -1.37 -16.22 -6.04
N LEU A 208 -1.33 -15.27 -5.10
CA LEU A 208 -1.49 -15.61 -3.69
C LEU A 208 -2.95 -16.04 -3.45
N GLY A 209 -3.15 -17.27 -2.96
CA GLY A 209 -4.47 -17.74 -2.55
C GLY A 209 -4.96 -17.08 -1.25
N ILE A 210 -6.23 -17.30 -0.90
CA ILE A 210 -6.76 -16.88 0.40
C ILE A 210 -6.25 -17.85 1.46
N ILE A 211 -5.30 -17.40 2.27
CA ILE A 211 -4.70 -18.24 3.32
C ILE A 211 -5.69 -18.46 4.46
N SER A 212 -5.97 -19.73 4.77
CA SER A 212 -6.79 -20.16 5.91
C SER A 212 -5.98 -20.38 7.17
#